data_AF-A0A3P7S412-F1
#
_entry.id   AF-A0A3P7S412-F1
#
_cell.length_a   1.000
_cell.length_b   1.000
_cell.length_c   1.000
_cell.angle_alpha   90.00
_cell.angle_beta   90.00
_cell.angle_gamma   90.00
#
_symmetry.space_group_name_H-M   'P 1'
#
loop_
_entity.id
_entity.type
_entity.pdbx_description
1 polymer ?
#
loop_
_entity_poly.entity_id
_entity_poly.type
_entity_poly.pdbx_seq_one_letter_code
_entity_poly.pdbx_strand_id
1 'polypeptide(L)'
;MNEDLKNETKAYIDRIKKTDAYVDYLNYKSILERQPELKAQVDAFRRKSFEIQAGHKYGYFNAYENLLNLRSQNNDLLNEAIVKSFLEAELKVSKMLTDILATFAEEVDFDLDFLQE
;
A
#
# COMPACT_ATOMS: atom_id res chain seq x y z
N MET A 1 14.47 8.76 21.22
CA MET A 1 13.21 9.31 20.70
C MET A 1 12.47 9.96 21.86
N ASN A 2 12.45 11.29 21.91
CA ASN A 2 11.85 12.07 23.00
C ASN A 2 10.37 11.72 23.16
N GLU A 3 9.87 11.79 24.40
CA GLU A 3 8.50 11.40 24.74
C GLU A 3 7.46 12.31 24.07
N ASP A 4 7.78 13.60 23.91
CA ASP A 4 7.00 14.56 23.14
C ASP A 4 6.87 14.19 21.66
N LEU A 5 7.99 13.82 21.02
CA LEU A 5 8.01 13.40 19.61
C LEU A 5 7.19 12.13 19.38
N LYS A 6 7.21 11.19 20.34
CA LYS A 6 6.34 10.00 20.33
C LYS A 6 4.86 10.37 20.40
N ASN A 7 4.51 11.36 21.23
CA ASN A 7 3.12 11.80 21.39
C ASN A 7 2.61 12.54 20.15
N GLU A 8 3.44 13.39 19.54
CA GLU A 8 3.11 14.06 18.28
C GLU A 8 2.94 13.08 17.12
N THR A 9 3.84 12.10 17.03
CA THR A 9 3.73 11.03 16.01
C THR A 9 2.45 10.22 16.21
N LYS A 10 2.08 9.90 17.46
CA LYS A 10 0.80 9.23 17.74
C LYS A 10 -0.41 10.09 17.35
N ALA A 11 -0.39 11.39 17.63
CA ALA A 11 -1.47 12.30 17.25
C ALA A 11 -1.60 12.40 15.72
N TYR A 12 -0.47 12.41 15.01
CA TYR A 12 -0.44 12.41 13.56
C TYR A 12 -0.98 11.10 12.97
N ILE A 13 -0.58 9.95 13.53
CA ILE A 13 -1.15 8.64 13.17
C ILE A 13 -2.66 8.60 13.42
N ASP A 14 -3.15 9.20 14.51
CA ASP A 14 -4.59 9.24 14.80
C ASP A 14 -5.36 10.05 13.75
N ARG A 15 -4.77 11.13 13.23
CA ARG A 15 -5.33 11.88 12.10
C ARG A 15 -5.35 11.06 10.82
N ILE A 16 -4.25 10.37 10.51
CA ILE A 16 -4.18 9.44 9.36
C ILE A 16 -5.28 8.37 9.45
N LYS A 17 -5.50 7.83 10.65
CA LYS A 17 -6.53 6.81 10.88
C LYS A 17 -7.96 7.33 10.70
N LYS A 18 -8.16 8.64 10.83
CA LYS A 18 -9.46 9.32 10.65
C LYS A 18 -9.70 9.77 9.21
N THR A 19 -8.68 9.72 8.34
CA THR A 19 -8.85 10.06 6.92
C THR A 19 -9.78 9.06 6.24
N ASP A 20 -10.67 9.56 5.37
CA ASP A 20 -11.63 8.74 4.62
C ASP A 20 -10.95 7.57 3.89
N ALA A 21 -9.76 7.80 3.30
CA ALA A 21 -8.99 6.76 2.63
C ALA A 21 -8.63 5.57 3.55
N TYR A 22 -8.28 5.84 4.82
CA TYR A 22 -7.92 4.79 5.77
C TYR A 22 -9.15 4.08 6.34
N VAL A 23 -10.23 4.83 6.59
CA VAL A 23 -11.51 4.28 7.03
C VAL A 23 -12.10 3.37 5.94
N ASP A 24 -12.09 3.82 4.69
CA ASP A 24 -12.51 3.04 3.53
C ASP A 24 -11.68 1.76 3.39
N TYR A 25 -10.35 1.87 3.50
CA TYR A 25 -9.47 0.69 3.50
C TYR A 25 -9.85 -0.31 4.60
N LEU A 26 -10.11 0.15 5.83
CA LEU A 26 -10.53 -0.72 6.94
C LEU A 26 -11.90 -1.36 6.69
N ASN A 27 -12.85 -0.60 6.14
CA ASN A 27 -14.18 -1.10 5.80
C ASN A 27 -14.09 -2.20 4.74
N TYR A 28 -13.41 -1.94 3.62
CA TYR A 28 -13.22 -2.95 2.57
C TYR A 28 -12.42 -4.15 3.06
N LYS A 29 -11.43 -3.94 3.93
CA LYS A 29 -10.71 -5.03 4.60
C LYS A 29 -11.67 -5.90 5.40
N SER A 30 -12.53 -5.31 6.23
CA SER A 30 -13.50 -6.06 7.03
C SER A 30 -14.50 -6.83 6.17
N ILE A 31 -14.92 -6.26 5.03
CA ILE A 31 -15.79 -6.95 4.07
C ILE A 31 -15.07 -8.15 3.44
N LEU A 32 -13.81 -7.99 3.03
CA LEU A 32 -12.98 -9.09 2.54
C LEU A 32 -12.76 -10.18 3.59
N GLU A 33 -12.62 -9.82 4.87
CA GLU A 33 -12.49 -10.79 5.95
C GLU A 33 -13.73 -11.66 6.17
N ARG A 34 -14.91 -11.18 5.75
CA ARG A 34 -16.14 -11.98 5.74
C ARG A 34 -16.21 -12.97 4.57
N GLN A 35 -15.30 -12.88 3.60
CA GLN A 35 -15.21 -13.75 2.42
C GLN A 35 -13.84 -14.43 2.36
N PRO A 36 -13.64 -15.54 3.08
CA PRO A 36 -12.32 -16.17 3.22
C PRO A 36 -11.73 -16.64 1.88
N GLU A 37 -12.56 -17.12 0.94
CA GLU A 37 -12.11 -17.54 -0.39
C GLU A 37 -11.56 -16.37 -1.21
N LEU A 38 -12.25 -15.22 -1.17
CA LEU A 38 -11.83 -14.00 -1.87
C LEU A 38 -10.57 -13.41 -1.22
N LYS A 39 -10.53 -13.37 0.13
CA LYS A 39 -9.36 -12.92 0.89
C LYS A 39 -8.11 -13.75 0.55
N ALA A 40 -8.23 -15.07 0.45
CA ALA A 40 -7.10 -15.93 0.10
C ALA A 40 -6.53 -15.60 -1.29
N GLN A 41 -7.39 -15.32 -2.28
CA GLN A 41 -6.97 -14.92 -3.61
C GLN A 41 -6.31 -13.53 -3.63
N VAL A 42 -6.89 -12.57 -2.92
CA VAL A 42 -6.32 -11.22 -2.78
C VAL A 42 -4.98 -11.24 -2.04
N ASP A 43 -4.85 -12.04 -0.98
CA ASP A 43 -3.60 -12.20 -0.24
C ASP A 43 -2.52 -12.88 -1.10
N ALA A 44 -2.89 -13.86 -1.93
CA ALA A 44 -1.97 -14.47 -2.89
C ALA A 44 -1.50 -13.45 -3.95
N PHE A 45 -2.42 -12.63 -4.47
CA PHE A 45 -2.09 -11.54 -5.39
C PHE A 45 -1.16 -10.51 -4.73
N ARG A 46 -1.45 -10.11 -3.49
CA ARG A 46 -0.62 -9.18 -2.71
C ARG A 46 0.78 -9.71 -2.46
N ARG A 47 0.91 -10.98 -2.06
CA ARG A 47 2.22 -11.62 -1.87
C ARG A 47 3.04 -11.61 -3.16
N LYS A 48 2.45 -12.05 -4.27
CA LYS A 48 3.13 -12.02 -5.57
C LYS A 48 3.49 -10.60 -6.01
N SER A 49 2.59 -9.64 -5.79
CA SER A 49 2.87 -8.22 -6.08
C SER A 49 4.05 -7.69 -5.27
N PHE A 50 4.10 -8.03 -3.98
CA PHE A 50 5.21 -7.67 -3.10
C PHE A 50 6.50 -8.38 -3.49
N GLU A 51 6.47 -9.67 -3.83
CA GLU A 51 7.65 -10.41 -4.31
C GLU A 51 8.22 -9.80 -5.60
N ILE A 52 7.36 -9.36 -6.53
CA ILE A 52 7.78 -8.67 -7.75
C ILE A 52 8.41 -7.30 -7.41
N GLN A 53 7.79 -6.54 -6.49
CA GLN A 53 8.29 -5.24 -6.02
C GLN A 53 9.53 -5.35 -5.11
N ALA A 54 9.74 -6.47 -4.43
CA ALA A 54 10.90 -6.73 -3.58
C ALA A 54 12.05 -7.36 -4.39
N GLY A 55 11.72 -8.13 -5.43
CA GLY A 55 12.64 -8.66 -6.44
C GLY A 55 13.26 -7.59 -7.35
N HIS A 56 12.87 -6.32 -7.15
CA HIS A 56 13.35 -5.13 -7.84
C HIS A 56 14.87 -4.91 -7.80
N LYS A 57 15.61 -5.73 -7.03
CA LYS A 57 17.07 -5.86 -7.14
C LYS A 57 17.58 -6.22 -8.54
N TYR A 58 16.74 -6.67 -9.48
CA TYR A 58 17.16 -7.12 -10.81
C TYR A 58 16.62 -6.31 -12.01
N GLY A 59 15.96 -5.16 -11.79
CA GLY A 59 15.63 -4.20 -12.86
C GLY A 59 14.17 -3.77 -12.94
N TYR A 60 13.96 -2.45 -12.98
CA TYR A 60 12.68 -1.73 -12.95
C TYR A 60 11.67 -2.19 -14.02
N PHE A 61 12.14 -2.47 -15.23
CA PHE A 61 11.27 -2.78 -16.38
C PHE A 61 10.56 -4.14 -16.23
N ASN A 62 11.27 -5.16 -15.73
CA ASN A 62 10.71 -6.48 -15.51
C ASN A 62 9.66 -6.47 -14.39
N ALA A 63 9.85 -5.69 -13.32
CA ALA A 63 8.90 -5.65 -12.22
C ALA A 63 7.54 -5.08 -12.66
N TYR A 64 7.54 -4.03 -13.49
CA TYR A 64 6.31 -3.42 -14.00
C TYR A 64 5.54 -4.35 -14.95
N GLU A 65 6.22 -4.98 -15.91
CA GLU A 65 5.58 -5.95 -16.81
C GLU A 65 5.05 -7.20 -16.07
N ASN A 66 5.79 -7.69 -15.08
CA ASN A 66 5.33 -8.81 -14.24
C ASN A 66 4.11 -8.43 -13.39
N LEU A 67 4.06 -7.20 -12.86
CA LEU A 67 2.87 -6.69 -12.15
C LEU A 67 1.66 -6.56 -13.09
N LEU A 68 1.85 -6.07 -14.32
CA LEU A 68 0.79 -5.99 -15.32
C LEU A 68 0.28 -7.38 -15.72
N ASN A 69 1.19 -8.33 -15.94
CA ASN A 69 0.81 -9.73 -16.20
C ASN A 69 0.05 -10.34 -15.02
N LEU A 70 0.51 -10.11 -13.80
CA LEU A 70 -0.18 -10.59 -12.60
C LEU A 70 -1.58 -10.00 -12.49
N ARG A 71 -1.76 -8.70 -12.77
CA ARG A 71 -3.09 -8.06 -12.82
C ARG A 71 -3.96 -8.67 -13.91
N SER A 72 -3.42 -8.90 -15.09
CA SER A 72 -4.14 -9.52 -16.21
C SER A 72 -4.59 -10.96 -15.90
N GLN A 73 -3.72 -11.76 -15.28
CA GLN A 73 -4.03 -13.14 -14.87
C GLN A 73 -5.06 -13.20 -13.74
N ASN A 74 -5.13 -12.16 -12.90
CA ASN A 74 -6.11 -12.03 -11.84
C ASN A 74 -7.23 -11.05 -12.23
N ASN A 75 -7.50 -10.83 -13.52
CA ASN A 75 -8.48 -9.85 -13.97
C ASN A 75 -9.90 -10.20 -13.50
N ASP A 76 -10.24 -11.49 -13.44
CA ASP A 76 -11.53 -11.94 -12.88
C ASP A 76 -11.67 -11.58 -11.40
N LEU A 77 -10.58 -11.74 -10.62
CA LEU A 77 -10.50 -11.29 -9.23
C LEU A 77 -10.57 -9.76 -9.12
N LEU A 78 -9.95 -9.02 -10.04
CA LEU A 78 -9.98 -7.56 -10.06
C LEU A 78 -11.32 -6.99 -10.54
N ASN A 79 -12.12 -7.79 -11.24
CA ASN A 79 -13.47 -7.44 -11.66
C ASN A 79 -14.48 -7.52 -10.50
N GLU A 80 -14.16 -8.23 -9.43
CA GLU A 80 -14.94 -8.19 -8.20
C GLU A 80 -14.93 -6.76 -7.64
N ALA A 81 -16.11 -6.14 -7.60
CA ALA A 81 -16.26 -4.74 -7.18
C ALA A 81 -15.65 -4.48 -5.79
N ILE A 82 -15.73 -5.47 -4.90
CA ILE A 82 -15.15 -5.42 -3.55
C ILE A 82 -13.63 -5.40 -3.60
N VAL A 83 -13.01 -6.25 -4.42
CA VAL A 83 -11.55 -6.32 -4.56
C VAL A 83 -11.01 -5.05 -5.20
N LYS A 84 -11.66 -4.57 -6.26
CA LYS A 84 -11.29 -3.32 -6.91
C LYS A 84 -11.31 -2.15 -5.93
N SER A 85 -12.41 -1.99 -5.19
CA SER A 85 -12.57 -0.90 -4.22
C SER A 85 -11.53 -0.99 -3.09
N PHE A 86 -11.22 -2.21 -2.65
CA PHE A 86 -10.18 -2.45 -1.64
C PHE A 86 -8.79 -2.07 -2.13
N LEU A 87 -8.41 -2.48 -3.33
CA LEU A 87 -7.09 -2.18 -3.91
C LEU A 87 -6.95 -0.69 -4.23
N GLU A 88 -8.03 -0.03 -4.66
CA GLU A 88 -8.06 1.43 -4.83
C GLU A 88 -7.89 2.17 -3.50
N ALA A 89 -8.56 1.72 -2.44
CA ALA A 89 -8.40 2.27 -1.10
C ALA A 89 -6.98 2.04 -0.56
N GLU A 90 -6.41 0.85 -0.75
CA GLU A 90 -5.02 0.54 -0.40
C GLU A 90 -4.04 1.44 -1.14
N LEU A 91 -4.22 1.64 -2.44
CA LEU A 91 -3.34 2.50 -3.23
C LEU A 91 -3.39 3.95 -2.75
N LYS A 92 -4.57 4.47 -2.40
CA LYS A 92 -4.72 5.81 -1.83
C LYS A 92 -3.99 5.95 -0.50
N VAL A 93 -4.13 4.96 0.40
CA VAL A 93 -3.42 4.96 1.69
C VAL A 93 -1.91 4.87 1.47
N SER A 94 -1.46 4.00 0.58
CA SER A 94 -0.03 3.84 0.26
C SER A 94 0.58 5.14 -0.26
N LYS A 95 -0.07 5.79 -1.24
CA LYS A 95 0.36 7.10 -1.76
C LYS A 95 0.42 8.16 -0.67
N MET A 96 -0.62 8.25 0.17
CA MET A 96 -0.64 9.20 1.29
C MET A 96 0.54 8.96 2.24
N LEU A 97 0.85 7.70 2.56
CA LEU A 97 2.00 7.38 3.42
C LEU A 97 3.34 7.71 2.75
N THR A 98 3.49 7.43 1.46
CA THR A 98 4.70 7.78 0.70
C THR A 98 4.90 9.29 0.64
N ASP A 99 3.84 10.06 0.36
CA ASP A 99 3.91 11.53 0.32
C ASP A 99 4.33 12.10 1.69
N ILE A 100 3.75 11.57 2.77
CA ILE A 100 4.12 11.94 4.14
C ILE A 100 5.60 11.66 4.42
N LEU A 101 6.07 10.45 4.07
CA LEU A 101 7.47 10.07 4.25
C LEU A 101 8.41 10.95 3.41
N ALA A 102 8.02 11.29 2.18
CA ALA A 102 8.77 12.20 1.33
C ALA A 102 8.86 13.61 1.95
N THR A 103 7.74 14.15 2.46
CA THR A 103 7.76 15.43 3.19
C THR A 103 8.65 15.36 4.43
N PHE A 104 8.61 14.27 5.20
CA PHE A 104 9.52 14.11 6.34
C PHE A 104 10.99 14.07 5.91
N ALA A 105 11.30 13.41 4.80
CA ALA A 105 12.66 13.31 4.31
C ALA A 105 13.20 14.65 3.77
N GLU A 106 12.37 15.39 3.02
CA GLU A 106 12.66 16.74 2.53
C GLU A 106 12.91 17.70 3.70
N GLU A 107 12.05 17.69 4.72
CA GLU A 107 12.14 18.61 5.87
C GLU A 107 13.28 18.27 6.85
N VAL A 108 13.70 16.99 6.91
CA VAL A 108 14.80 16.54 7.77
C VAL A 108 16.15 16.59 7.03
N ASP A 109 16.16 17.03 5.76
CA ASP A 109 17.35 17.00 4.87
C ASP A 109 17.99 15.59 4.88
N PHE A 110 17.13 14.57 4.92
CA PHE A 110 17.54 13.19 5.03
C PHE A 110 17.83 12.69 3.62
N ASP A 111 19.10 12.42 3.32
CA ASP A 111 19.55 11.91 2.02
C ASP A 111 18.80 10.62 1.69
N LEU A 112 17.80 10.72 0.81
CA LEU A 112 17.06 9.59 0.24
C LEU A 112 17.39 9.40 -1.25
N ASP A 113 18.40 10.11 -1.75
CA ASP A 113 18.83 10.05 -3.16
C ASP A 113 19.24 8.63 -3.54
N PHE A 114 19.81 7.87 -2.59
CA PHE A 114 20.17 6.46 -2.76
C PHE A 114 18.98 5.49 -2.96
N LEU A 115 17.74 5.92 -2.72
CA LEU A 115 16.53 5.11 -2.98
C LEU A 115 15.98 5.30 -4.40
N GLN A 116 16.49 6.26 -5.17
CA GLN A 116 16.06 6.51 -6.56
C GLN A 116 16.82 5.70 -7.63
N GLU A 117 17.74 4.80 -7.25
CA GLU A 117 18.43 3.87 -8.17
C GLU A 117 17.69 2.54 -8.43
#